data_AF-A0A7W9YZ02-F1
#
_entry.id   AF-A0A7W9YZ02-F1
#
_cell.length_a   1.000
_cell.length_b   1.000
_cell.length_c   1.000
_cell.angle_alpha   90.00
_cell.angle_beta   90.00
_cell.angle_gamma   90.00
#
_symmetry.space_group_name_H-M   'P 1'
#
loop_
_entity.id
_entity.type
_entity.pdbx_description
1 polymer ?
#
loop_
_entity_poly.entity_id
_entity_poly.type
_entity_poly.pdbx_seq_one_letter_code
_entity_poly.pdbx_strand_id
1 'polypeptide(L)'
;MFKFMHGMGALALGLSLTVGVFTPTLAQTTLLNVSYDPTREFYEEYNALFIAHWQKQTGETVRIEQSHGGSGRQARGVIEGLEADVVTLALGSDIDAIAEHSGKISRDWHGRFAHNSAPYTSTIVFLVRKAIPKGCGTGETS
;
A
#
# COMPACT_ATOMS: atom_id res chain seq x y z
N MET A 1 63.88 -35.15 54.67
CA MET A 1 62.93 -35.79 53.72
C MET A 1 61.82 -34.78 53.48
N PHE A 2 61.46 -34.55 52.21
CA PHE A 2 60.61 -33.46 51.67
C PHE A 2 61.28 -32.09 51.46
N LYS A 3 61.00 -31.33 50.38
CA LYS A 3 61.07 -31.50 48.91
C LYS A 3 60.74 -30.11 48.33
N PHE A 4 61.44 -29.72 47.26
CA PHE A 4 61.21 -28.55 46.40
C PHE A 4 59.72 -28.18 46.18
N MET A 5 59.40 -26.88 46.04
CA MET A 5 58.92 -26.30 44.77
C MET A 5 58.65 -24.78 44.88
N HIS A 6 59.18 -24.01 43.92
CA HIS A 6 58.71 -22.66 43.57
C HIS A 6 57.46 -22.80 42.69
N GLY A 7 56.42 -21.99 42.94
CA GLY A 7 55.24 -21.91 42.08
C GLY A 7 54.89 -20.45 41.79
N MET A 8 55.32 -19.95 40.63
CA MET A 8 54.87 -18.68 40.05
C MET A 8 53.37 -18.77 39.72
N GLY A 9 52.57 -17.91 40.36
CA GLY A 9 51.15 -17.75 40.03
C GLY A 9 50.99 -16.95 38.74
N ALA A 10 50.50 -17.58 37.69
CA ALA A 10 50.10 -16.92 36.44
C ALA A 10 48.69 -16.33 36.60
N LEU A 11 48.58 -15.01 36.53
CA LEU A 11 47.32 -14.27 36.52
C LEU A 11 46.76 -14.28 35.08
N ALA A 12 45.74 -15.07 34.80
CA ALA A 12 45.06 -15.09 33.51
C ALA A 12 43.96 -14.03 33.47
N LEU A 13 44.16 -12.95 32.70
CA LEU A 13 43.10 -11.99 32.34
C LEU A 13 42.16 -12.65 31.31
N GLY A 14 40.93 -12.95 31.70
CA GLY A 14 39.86 -13.34 30.79
C GLY A 14 39.27 -12.13 30.08
N LEU A 15 39.51 -12.00 28.77
CA LEU A 15 38.88 -10.99 27.93
C LEU A 15 37.51 -11.52 27.45
N SER A 16 36.44 -11.08 28.11
CA SER A 16 35.07 -11.47 27.73
C SER A 16 34.60 -10.61 26.56
N LEU A 17 34.60 -11.17 25.34
CA LEU A 17 34.06 -10.53 24.14
C LEU A 17 32.52 -10.61 24.19
N THR A 18 31.85 -9.52 24.57
CA THR A 18 30.40 -9.39 24.40
C THR A 18 30.10 -9.08 22.94
N VAL A 19 29.71 -10.10 22.18
CA VAL A 19 29.14 -9.91 20.83
C VAL A 19 27.77 -9.29 21.01
N GLY A 20 27.65 -7.99 20.76
CA GLY A 20 26.37 -7.29 20.72
C GLY A 20 25.53 -7.81 19.56
N VAL A 21 24.42 -8.45 19.88
CA VAL A 21 23.43 -8.87 18.87
C VAL A 21 22.73 -7.61 18.36
N PHE A 22 23.10 -7.16 17.16
CA PHE A 22 22.34 -6.13 16.44
C PHE A 22 21.07 -6.77 15.87
N THR A 23 19.93 -6.56 16.53
CA THR A 23 18.62 -6.80 15.89
C THR A 23 18.29 -5.57 15.05
N PRO A 24 18.21 -5.66 13.71
CA PRO A 24 17.78 -4.53 12.90
C PRO A 24 16.36 -4.15 13.31
N THR A 25 16.17 -2.90 13.73
CA THR A 25 14.83 -2.33 13.88
C THR A 25 14.32 -2.01 12.49
N LEU A 26 13.31 -2.76 12.02
CA LEU A 26 12.65 -2.46 10.75
C LEU A 26 11.66 -1.30 10.98
N ALA A 27 11.92 -0.15 10.37
CA ALA A 27 11.00 0.98 10.41
C ALA A 27 9.70 0.62 9.70
N GLN A 28 8.56 1.05 10.26
CA GLN A 28 7.25 0.81 9.66
C GLN A 28 7.08 1.69 8.41
N THR A 29 7.00 1.08 7.24
CA THR A 29 6.78 1.78 5.97
C THR A 29 5.31 2.17 5.85
N THR A 30 5.01 3.43 5.52
CA THR A 30 3.65 3.87 5.17
C THR A 30 3.56 4.06 3.65
N LEU A 31 2.52 3.51 3.04
CA LEU A 31 2.20 3.66 1.62
C LEU A 31 0.85 4.38 1.46
N LEU A 32 0.77 5.34 0.54
CA LEU A 32 -0.47 6.00 0.15
C LEU A 32 -0.97 5.46 -1.19
N ASN A 33 -2.15 4.83 -1.19
CA ASN A 33 -2.91 4.49 -2.39
C ASN A 33 -3.92 5.61 -2.71
N VAL A 34 -3.71 6.30 -3.82
CA VAL A 34 -4.68 7.27 -4.36
C VAL A 34 -5.59 6.56 -5.37
N SER A 35 -6.86 6.39 -5.01
CA SER A 35 -7.83 5.56 -5.73
C SER A 35 -9.13 6.30 -6.09
N TYR A 36 -9.93 5.71 -6.98
CA TYR A 36 -11.23 6.25 -7.36
C TYR A 36 -12.35 5.87 -6.36
N ASP A 37 -13.48 6.56 -6.43
CA ASP A 37 -14.46 6.61 -5.33
C ASP A 37 -15.09 5.27 -4.90
N PRO A 38 -15.52 4.38 -5.81
CA PRO A 38 -16.21 3.14 -5.46
C PRO A 38 -15.32 2.00 -4.91
N THR A 39 -14.01 2.22 -4.75
CA THR A 39 -13.06 1.16 -4.32
C THR A 39 -12.75 1.16 -2.83
N ARG A 40 -13.50 1.93 -2.01
CA ARG A 40 -13.24 2.10 -0.57
C ARG A 40 -13.23 0.76 0.16
N GLU A 41 -14.34 0.05 0.06
CA GLU A 41 -14.56 -1.23 0.74
C GLU A 41 -13.60 -2.30 0.21
N PHE A 42 -13.38 -2.31 -1.12
CA PHE A 42 -12.43 -3.23 -1.74
C PHE A 42 -11.01 -3.07 -1.16
N TYR A 43 -10.50 -1.85 -1.08
CA TYR A 43 -9.15 -1.64 -0.56
C TYR A 43 -9.06 -1.73 0.95
N GLU A 44 -10.13 -1.46 1.71
CA GLU A 44 -10.16 -1.79 3.15
C GLU A 44 -9.90 -3.29 3.38
N GLU A 45 -10.60 -4.16 2.65
CA GLU A 45 -10.43 -5.61 2.74
C GLU A 45 -9.09 -6.08 2.15
N TYR A 46 -8.74 -5.62 0.94
CA TYR A 46 -7.52 -6.04 0.26
C TYR A 46 -6.26 -5.59 1.01
N ASN A 47 -6.23 -4.37 1.57
CA ASN A 47 -5.07 -3.87 2.30
C ASN A 47 -4.81 -4.71 3.56
N ALA A 48 -5.85 -5.13 4.29
CA ALA A 48 -5.68 -6.02 5.43
C ALA A 48 -5.04 -7.37 5.03
N LEU A 49 -5.48 -7.94 3.91
CA LEU A 49 -4.89 -9.16 3.35
C LEU A 49 -3.44 -8.95 2.92
N PHE A 50 -3.15 -7.85 2.21
CA PHE A 50 -1.81 -7.53 1.75
C PHE A 50 -0.83 -7.30 2.90
N ILE A 51 -1.22 -6.53 3.92
CA ILE A 51 -0.38 -6.26 5.10
C ILE A 51 0.00 -7.57 5.81
N ALA A 52 -0.99 -8.44 6.05
CA ALA A 52 -0.74 -9.73 6.68
C ALA A 52 0.15 -10.63 5.81
N HIS A 53 -0.09 -10.63 4.49
CA HIS A 53 0.72 -11.38 3.54
C HIS A 53 2.18 -10.89 3.51
N TRP A 54 2.39 -9.57 3.43
CA TRP A 54 3.71 -8.96 3.37
C TRP A 54 4.50 -9.24 4.64
N GLN A 55 3.90 -9.00 5.82
CA GLN A 55 4.54 -9.30 7.12
C GLN A 55 4.95 -10.77 7.22
N LYS A 56 4.13 -11.71 6.72
CA LYS A 56 4.45 -13.13 6.73
C LYS A 56 5.60 -13.48 5.78
N GLN A 57 5.70 -12.80 4.63
CA GLN A 57 6.72 -13.09 3.62
C GLN A 57 8.06 -12.44 3.91
N THR A 58 8.06 -11.18 4.33
CA THR A 58 9.27 -10.36 4.43
C THR A 58 9.68 -10.08 5.88
N GLY A 59 8.76 -10.21 6.83
CA GLY A 59 8.96 -9.76 8.21
C GLY A 59 8.79 -8.25 8.40
N GLU A 60 8.49 -7.50 7.34
CA GLU A 60 8.29 -6.04 7.40
C GLU A 60 6.85 -5.68 7.72
N THR A 61 6.68 -4.68 8.60
CA THR A 61 5.37 -4.09 8.88
C THR A 61 5.14 -2.90 7.96
N VAL A 62 4.03 -2.93 7.22
CA VAL A 62 3.60 -1.83 6.35
C VAL A 62 2.24 -1.28 6.81
N ARG A 63 2.05 0.03 6.68
CA ARG A 63 0.77 0.73 6.84
C ARG A 63 0.31 1.20 5.48
N ILE A 64 -0.96 1.01 5.15
CA ILE A 64 -1.52 1.53 3.91
C ILE A 64 -2.57 2.57 4.25
N GLU A 65 -2.39 3.77 3.71
CA GLU A 65 -3.38 4.84 3.70
C GLU A 65 -4.07 4.92 2.34
N GLN A 66 -5.28 5.47 2.33
CA GLN A 66 -6.12 5.53 1.15
C GLN A 66 -6.72 6.92 0.97
N SER A 67 -6.74 7.40 -0.27
CA SER A 67 -7.51 8.58 -0.68
C SER A 67 -8.51 8.17 -1.76
N HIS A 68 -9.78 8.56 -1.62
CA HIS A 68 -10.85 8.19 -2.54
C HIS A 68 -11.67 9.40 -2.99
N GLY A 69 -11.97 9.45 -4.29
CA GLY A 69 -12.76 10.50 -4.92
C GLY A 69 -12.88 10.30 -6.42
N GLY A 70 -13.43 11.29 -7.15
CA GLY A 70 -13.51 11.20 -8.60
C GLY A 70 -12.13 11.01 -9.24
N SER A 71 -12.01 10.05 -10.16
CA SER A 71 -10.72 9.60 -10.74
C SER A 71 -9.86 10.75 -11.29
N GLY A 72 -10.42 11.60 -12.15
CA GLY A 72 -9.70 12.78 -12.65
C GLY A 72 -9.35 13.84 -11.59
N ARG A 73 -10.12 13.94 -10.48
CA ARG A 73 -9.74 14.82 -9.35
C ARG A 73 -8.55 14.25 -8.58
N GLN A 74 -8.52 12.94 -8.38
CA GLN A 74 -7.39 12.27 -7.73
C GLN A 74 -6.12 12.38 -8.56
N ALA A 75 -6.20 12.16 -9.88
CA ALA A 75 -5.07 12.39 -10.78
C ALA A 75 -4.54 13.82 -10.70
N ARG A 76 -5.43 14.82 -10.70
CA ARG A 76 -5.05 16.22 -10.51
C ARG A 76 -4.34 16.44 -9.17
N GLY A 77 -4.84 15.87 -8.08
CA GLY A 77 -4.18 15.95 -6.77
C GLY A 77 -2.75 15.43 -6.80
N VAL A 78 -2.49 14.30 -7.47
CA VAL A 78 -1.14 13.75 -7.63
C VAL A 78 -0.23 14.65 -8.46
N ILE A 79 -0.76 15.22 -9.55
CA ILE A 79 -0.06 16.21 -10.39
C ILE A 79 0.30 17.46 -9.57
N GLU A 80 -0.59 17.90 -8.68
CA GLU A 80 -0.43 19.10 -7.85
C GLU A 80 0.41 18.88 -6.58
N GLY A 81 0.91 17.66 -6.35
CA GLY A 81 1.87 17.38 -5.27
C GLY A 81 1.37 16.46 -4.16
N LEU A 82 0.23 15.79 -4.34
CA LEU A 82 -0.10 14.65 -3.49
C LEU A 82 0.90 13.52 -3.77
N GLU A 83 1.65 13.14 -2.74
CA GLU A 83 2.72 12.13 -2.82
C GLU A 83 2.13 10.72 -2.70
N ALA A 84 1.52 10.25 -3.78
CA ALA A 84 1.03 8.88 -3.89
C ALA A 84 2.17 7.90 -4.19
N ASP A 85 2.23 6.80 -3.44
CA ASP A 85 3.13 5.68 -3.76
C ASP A 85 2.55 4.82 -4.90
N VAL A 86 1.23 4.66 -4.90
CA VAL A 86 0.50 3.91 -5.92
C VAL A 86 -0.77 4.67 -6.29
N VAL A 87 -1.11 4.68 -7.58
CA VAL A 87 -2.39 5.16 -8.09
C VAL A 87 -3.20 4.01 -8.65
N THR A 88 -4.47 3.93 -8.29
CA THR A 88 -5.39 2.88 -8.77
C THR A 88 -6.68 3.53 -9.25
N LEU A 89 -6.66 4.00 -10.50
CA LEU A 89 -7.65 4.92 -11.06
C LEU A 89 -8.67 4.23 -11.98
N ALA A 90 -9.76 4.93 -12.30
CA ALA A 90 -10.89 4.35 -13.03
C ALA A 90 -10.59 4.10 -14.53
N LEU A 91 -9.74 4.94 -15.13
CA LEU A 91 -9.43 4.93 -16.55
C LEU A 91 -7.94 5.17 -16.79
N GLY A 92 -7.39 4.55 -17.83
CA GLY A 92 -5.98 4.73 -18.20
C GLY A 92 -5.63 6.19 -18.53
N SER A 93 -6.56 6.95 -19.10
CA SER A 93 -6.36 8.37 -19.44
C SER A 93 -5.99 9.24 -18.23
N ASP A 94 -6.47 8.90 -17.04
CA ASP A 94 -6.15 9.65 -15.83
C ASP A 94 -4.71 9.35 -15.35
N ILE A 95 -4.20 8.15 -15.58
CA ILE A 95 -2.80 7.78 -15.31
C ILE A 95 -1.88 8.37 -16.38
N ASP A 96 -2.31 8.38 -17.65
CA ASP A 96 -1.61 9.07 -18.73
C ASP A 96 -1.41 10.56 -18.41
N ALA A 97 -2.44 11.24 -17.88
CA ALA A 97 -2.34 12.62 -17.46
C ALA A 97 -1.29 12.82 -16.34
N ILE A 98 -1.19 11.90 -15.37
CA ILE A 98 -0.15 11.96 -14.34
C ILE A 98 1.24 11.80 -14.97
N ALA A 99 1.41 10.79 -15.83
CA ALA A 99 2.69 10.53 -16.49
C ALA A 99 3.15 11.72 -17.35
N GLU A 100 2.22 12.37 -18.05
CA GLU A 100 2.49 13.51 -18.93
C GLU A 100 2.81 14.80 -18.15
N HIS A 101 2.04 15.10 -17.09
CA HIS A 101 2.11 16.42 -16.45
C HIS A 101 2.99 16.47 -15.20
N SER A 102 3.28 15.34 -14.56
CA SER A 102 4.10 15.31 -13.34
C SER A 102 5.47 14.64 -13.53
N GLY A 103 5.62 13.79 -14.54
CA GLY A 103 6.80 12.94 -14.71
C GLY A 103 7.00 11.90 -13.60
N LYS A 104 6.06 11.77 -12.64
CA LYS A 104 6.13 10.82 -11.52
C LYS A 104 5.93 9.36 -11.96
N ILE A 105 5.29 9.15 -13.11
CA ILE A 105 5.00 7.83 -13.68
C ILE A 105 5.64 7.76 -15.08
N SER A 106 6.28 6.63 -15.38
CA SER A 106 6.85 6.39 -16.72
C SER A 106 5.76 6.39 -17.79
N ARG A 107 6.05 6.95 -18.98
CA ARG A 107 5.08 7.04 -20.08
C ARG A 107 4.67 5.68 -20.66
N ASP A 108 5.44 4.63 -20.40
CA ASP A 108 5.17 3.24 -20.82
C ASP A 108 4.45 2.40 -19.76
N TRP A 109 3.82 3.04 -18.77
CA TRP A 109 3.19 2.36 -17.62
C TRP A 109 2.15 1.29 -18.02
N HIS A 110 1.41 1.49 -19.11
CA HIS A 110 0.39 0.55 -19.60
C HIS A 110 0.95 -0.88 -19.74
N GLY A 111 2.18 -1.02 -20.22
CA GLY A 111 2.81 -2.32 -20.48
C GLY A 111 3.55 -2.94 -19.30
N ARG A 112 3.60 -2.28 -18.13
CA ARG A 112 4.41 -2.73 -16.99
C ARG A 112 3.83 -3.95 -16.27
N PHE A 113 2.51 -4.14 -16.35
CA PHE A 113 1.82 -5.29 -15.78
C PHE A 113 0.91 -5.94 -16.81
N ALA A 114 0.53 -7.20 -16.56
CA ALA A 114 -0.38 -7.93 -17.42
C ALA A 114 -1.71 -7.17 -17.61
N HIS A 115 -2.39 -7.45 -18.72
CA HIS A 115 -3.72 -6.90 -19.04
C HIS A 115 -3.76 -5.36 -19.07
N ASN A 116 -2.73 -4.72 -19.65
CA ASN A 116 -2.60 -3.26 -19.72
C ASN A 116 -2.66 -2.59 -18.33
N SER A 117 -2.05 -3.23 -17.32
CA SER A 117 -2.10 -2.79 -15.93
C SER A 117 -3.51 -2.67 -15.34
N ALA A 118 -4.48 -3.42 -15.90
CA ALA A 118 -5.85 -3.53 -15.39
C ALA A 118 -6.09 -4.94 -14.81
N PRO A 119 -5.90 -5.15 -13.49
CA PRO A 119 -6.04 -6.46 -12.86
C PRO A 119 -7.49 -6.95 -12.78
N TYR A 120 -8.46 -6.07 -13.01
CA TYR A 120 -9.89 -6.39 -13.08
C TYR A 120 -10.59 -5.46 -14.07
N THR A 121 -11.80 -5.81 -14.47
CA THR A 121 -12.69 -4.98 -15.29
C THR A 121 -14.08 -4.90 -14.66
N SER A 122 -14.86 -3.92 -15.09
CA SER A 122 -16.26 -3.77 -14.73
C SER A 122 -17.06 -3.36 -15.97
N THR A 123 -18.36 -3.16 -15.82
CA THR A 123 -19.24 -2.71 -16.88
C THR A 123 -20.26 -1.71 -16.34
N ILE A 124 -20.81 -0.89 -17.22
CA ILE A 124 -21.85 0.08 -16.87
C ILE A 124 -23.21 -0.61 -16.87
N VAL A 125 -23.94 -0.45 -15.77
CA VAL A 125 -25.31 -0.95 -15.60
C VAL A 125 -26.22 0.16 -15.10
N PHE A 126 -27.53 0.02 -15.33
CA PHE A 126 -28.52 0.92 -14.77
C PHE A 126 -29.05 0.36 -13.45
N LEU A 127 -28.85 1.09 -12.35
CA LEU A 127 -29.51 0.83 -11.08
C LEU A 127 -30.87 1.54 -11.06
N VAL A 128 -31.95 0.78 -11.04
CA VAL A 128 -33.32 1.33 -10.98
C VAL A 128 -33.95 1.07 -9.62
N ARG A 129 -34.79 2.00 -9.15
CA ARG A 129 -35.58 1.80 -7.92
C ARG A 129 -36.61 0.71 -8.14
N LYS A 130 -36.94 -0.02 -7.06
CA LYS A 130 -38.11 -0.91 -7.03
C LYS A 130 -39.35 -0.12 -7.45
N ALA A 131 -40.14 -0.69 -8.37
CA ALA A 131 -41.39 -0.07 -8.81
C ALA A 131 -42.34 0.13 -7.62
N ILE A 132 -42.87 1.35 -7.48
CA ILE A 132 -43.99 1.63 -6.58
C ILE A 132 -45.27 1.25 -7.35
N PRO A 133 -46.14 0.39 -6.81
CA PRO A 133 -47.42 0.06 -7.45
C PRO A 133 -48.19 1.34 -7.77
N LYS A 134 -48.69 1.49 -9.00
CA LYS A 134 -49.54 2.63 -9.38
C LYS A 134 -50.82 2.58 -8.55
N GLY A 135 -50.88 3.39 -7.49
CA GLY A 135 -52.00 3.39 -6.55
C GLY A 135 -51.90 4.32 -5.34
N CYS A 136 -50.77 5.04 -5.15
CA CYS A 136 -50.64 6.04 -4.09
C CYS A 136 -50.30 7.41 -4.67
N GLY A 137 -51.29 8.31 -4.69
CA GLY A 137 -51.10 9.77 -4.76
C GLY A 137 -51.19 10.39 -6.15
N THR A 138 -52.32 11.03 -6.42
CA THR A 138 -52.51 12.05 -7.46
C THR A 138 -51.46 13.16 -7.37
N GLY A 139 -50.74 13.39 -8.45
CA GLY A 139 -49.89 14.55 -8.67
C GLY A 139 -49.45 14.57 -10.12
N GLU A 140 -50.15 15.35 -10.94
CA GLU A 140 -49.75 15.71 -12.31
C GLU A 140 -48.31 16.23 -12.31
N THR A 141 -47.51 15.75 -13.27
CA THR A 141 -46.29 16.44 -13.68
C THR A 141 -46.47 16.87 -15.12
N SER A 142 -46.59 18.19 -15.29
CA SER A 142 -46.53 18.94 -16.55
C SER A 142 -45.27 18.67 -17.34
#